data_AF-A0A285NUX1-F1
#
_entry.id   AF-A0A285NUX1-F1
#
_cell.length_a   1.000
_cell.length_b   1.000
_cell.length_c   1.000
_cell.angle_alpha   90.00
_cell.angle_beta   90.00
_cell.angle_gamma   90.00
#
_symmetry.space_group_name_H-M   'P 1'
#
loop_
_entity.id
_entity.type
_entity.pdbx_description
1 polymer ?
#
loop_
_entity_poly.entity_id
_entity_poly.type
_entity_poly.pdbx_seq_one_letter_code
_entity_poly.pdbx_strand_id
1 'polypeptide(L)'
;MVLEAVDPPLLLVIAGIVLLVMEAMAPGAHLIVLGVALLFAGLLGMALTPLASPLALAGLVILFGAVALWVYREFDFYGGKGTAKTSDSDSLKGQIGRVTERVTATDGQVKLEDGGFNPFFQARAFDDPIPEGSEVIVVDPGGGNVLTVDSMEEFDEDRIDRELARDSQAEAGTQDDGAETVDEETRSADDDASVSDADTTSQNSDTGERDVETEEAG
;
A
#
# COMPACT_ATOMS: atom_id res chain seq x y z
N MET A 1 42.04 28.52 34.58
CA MET A 1 43.29 29.00 33.95
C MET A 1 43.46 28.54 32.51
N VAL A 2 43.11 27.31 32.12
CA VAL A 2 43.27 26.83 30.73
C VAL A 2 42.38 27.58 29.71
N LEU A 3 41.18 28.02 30.13
CA LEU A 3 40.23 28.71 29.26
C LEU A 3 40.56 30.19 28.96
N GLU A 4 41.45 30.83 29.73
CA GLU A 4 41.88 32.22 29.42
C GLU A 4 42.92 32.31 28.30
N ALA A 5 43.57 31.19 27.97
CA ALA A 5 44.64 31.14 26.97
C ALA A 5 44.17 30.67 25.59
N VAL A 6 42.88 30.36 25.42
CA VAL A 6 42.32 29.81 24.18
C VAL A 6 41.47 30.87 23.50
N ASP A 7 41.89 31.28 22.29
CA ASP A 7 41.14 32.22 21.48
C ASP A 7 39.73 31.68 21.19
N PRO A 8 38.65 32.45 21.47
CA PRO A 8 37.29 31.99 21.26
C PRO A 8 36.99 31.50 19.82
N PRO A 9 37.46 32.19 18.76
CA PRO A 9 37.30 31.69 17.39
C PRO A 9 37.98 30.32 17.16
N LEU A 10 39.18 30.12 17.72
CA LEU A 10 39.91 28.84 17.61
C LEU A 10 39.14 27.72 18.31
N LEU A 11 38.53 28.00 19.47
CA LEU A 11 37.69 27.06 20.19
C LEU A 11 36.51 26.61 19.33
N LEU A 12 35.83 27.54 18.65
CA LEU A 12 34.73 27.22 17.74
C LEU A 12 35.17 26.35 16.57
N VAL A 13 36.35 26.61 15.98
CA VAL A 13 36.90 25.77 14.90
C VAL A 13 37.16 24.35 15.41
N ILE A 14 37.85 24.21 16.54
CA ILE A 14 38.17 22.89 17.13
C ILE A 14 36.88 22.13 17.46
N ALA A 15 35.92 22.79 18.12
CA ALA A 15 34.64 22.20 18.46
C ALA A 15 33.86 21.78 17.20
N GLY A 16 33.85 22.61 16.17
CA GLY A 16 33.25 22.29 14.87
C GLY A 16 33.85 21.03 14.26
N ILE A 17 35.18 20.93 14.19
CA ILE A 17 35.89 19.74 13.68
C ILE A 17 35.54 18.50 14.50
N VAL A 18 35.55 18.58 15.84
CA VAL A 18 35.21 17.46 16.72
C VAL A 18 33.79 16.96 16.45
N LEU A 19 32.81 17.86 16.31
CA LEU A 19 31.44 17.49 16.00
C LEU A 19 31.30 16.85 14.62
N LEU A 20 32.02 17.34 13.61
CA LEU A 20 32.06 16.74 12.27
C LEU A 20 32.64 15.32 12.29
N VAL A 21 33.69 15.09 13.10
CA VAL A 21 34.27 13.76 13.28
C VAL A 21 33.32 12.84 14.05
N MET A 22 32.65 13.34 15.10
CA MET A 22 31.64 12.56 15.84
C MET A 22 30.49 12.13 14.94
N GLU A 23 29.99 13.01 14.08
CA GLU A 23 28.96 12.68 13.07
C GLU A 23 29.44 11.57 12.13
N ALA A 24 30.71 11.63 11.68
CA ALA A 24 31.25 10.62 10.77
C ALA A 24 31.33 9.21 11.41
N MET A 25 31.45 9.13 12.74
CA MET A 25 31.45 7.86 13.48
C MET A 25 30.04 7.31 13.71
N ALA A 26 29.06 8.19 13.89
CA ALA A 26 27.66 7.84 14.14
C ALA A 26 26.74 8.76 13.31
N PRO A 27 26.42 8.37 12.06
CA PRO A 27 25.62 9.19 11.17
C PRO A 27 24.21 9.41 11.74
N GLY A 28 23.82 10.66 11.94
CA GLY A 28 22.54 11.05 12.53
C GLY A 28 22.03 12.41 12.06
N ALA A 29 22.75 13.13 11.21
CA ALA A 29 22.44 14.43 10.62
C ALA A 29 22.28 15.63 11.57
N HIS A 30 22.30 15.42 12.88
CA HIS A 30 22.12 16.50 13.84
C HIS A 30 23.43 17.23 14.13
N LEU A 31 24.58 16.53 14.14
CA LEU A 31 25.87 17.13 14.51
C LEU A 31 26.53 17.83 13.32
N ILE A 32 26.23 17.43 12.07
CA ILE A 32 26.76 18.10 10.87
C ILE A 32 26.35 19.58 10.83
N VAL A 33 25.08 19.90 11.12
CA VAL A 33 24.55 21.26 11.07
C VAL A 33 25.27 22.15 12.09
N LEU A 34 25.39 21.67 13.33
CA LEU A 34 26.07 22.39 14.40
C LEU A 34 27.58 22.49 14.14
N GLY A 35 28.21 21.42 13.66
CA GLY A 35 29.63 21.37 13.33
C GLY A 35 30.02 22.35 12.24
N VAL A 36 29.26 22.40 11.14
CA VAL A 36 29.46 23.37 10.05
C VAL A 36 29.27 24.81 10.54
N ALA A 37 28.22 25.07 11.35
CA ALA A 37 27.97 26.40 11.89
C ALA A 37 29.12 26.93 12.74
N LEU A 38 29.62 26.11 13.66
CA LEU A 38 30.75 26.45 14.54
C LEU A 38 32.05 26.60 13.75
N LEU A 39 32.30 25.73 12.78
CA LEU A 39 33.48 25.79 11.92
C LEU A 39 33.53 27.12 11.13
N PHE A 40 32.46 27.49 10.43
CA PHE A 40 32.41 28.72 9.65
C PHE A 40 32.44 29.98 10.52
N ALA A 41 31.71 29.98 11.65
CA ALA A 41 31.77 31.09 12.59
C ALA A 41 33.17 31.30 13.17
N GLY A 42 33.86 30.21 13.54
CA GLY A 42 35.24 30.24 14.02
C GLY A 42 36.23 30.73 12.96
N LEU A 43 36.14 30.21 11.73
CA LEU A 43 36.98 30.64 10.61
C LEU A 43 36.78 32.13 10.27
N LEU A 44 35.54 32.61 10.21
CA LEU A 44 35.25 34.03 9.98
C LEU A 44 35.69 34.89 11.17
N GLY A 45 35.55 34.41 12.41
CA GLY A 45 36.05 35.09 13.59
C GLY A 45 37.57 35.27 13.58
N MET A 46 38.32 34.31 13.03
CA MET A 46 39.77 34.43 12.84
C MET A 46 40.13 35.31 11.64
N ALA A 47 39.42 35.17 10.52
CA ALA A 47 39.69 35.92 9.30
C ALA A 47 39.33 37.41 9.41
N LEU A 48 38.31 37.73 10.22
CA LEU A 48 37.77 39.07 10.41
C LEU A 48 37.82 39.42 11.90
N THR A 49 38.89 40.10 12.32
CA THR A 49 39.08 40.57 13.70
C THR A 49 37.88 41.29 14.34
N PRO A 50 37.10 42.17 13.64
CA PRO A 50 35.91 42.77 14.24
C PRO A 50 34.78 41.78 14.55
N LEU A 51 34.78 40.60 13.90
CA LEU A 51 33.83 39.51 14.14
C LEU A 51 34.27 38.57 15.27
N ALA A 52 35.46 38.74 15.83
CA ALA A 52 35.96 37.92 16.93
C ALA A 52 35.28 38.21 18.29
N SER A 53 34.40 39.22 18.35
CA SER A 53 33.65 39.49 19.58
C SER A 53 32.64 38.36 19.89
N PRO A 54 32.43 37.99 21.15
CA PRO A 54 31.52 36.89 21.51
C PRO A 54 30.11 37.05 20.96
N LEU A 55 29.60 38.29 20.92
CA LEU A 55 28.26 38.58 20.40
C LEU A 55 28.20 38.40 18.88
N ALA A 56 29.24 38.84 18.15
CA ALA A 56 29.32 38.63 16.70
C ALA A 56 29.44 37.14 16.36
N LEU A 57 30.28 36.40 17.11
CA LEU A 57 30.41 34.94 16.96
C LEU A 57 29.09 34.22 17.21
N ALA A 58 28.35 34.57 18.26
CA ALA A 58 27.03 34.00 18.52
C ALA A 58 26.05 34.26 17.37
N GLY A 59 26.04 35.50 16.85
CA GLY A 59 25.24 35.86 15.68
C GLY A 59 25.63 35.05 14.43
N LEU A 60 26.92 34.85 14.18
CA LEU A 60 27.42 34.03 13.07
C LEU A 60 27.03 32.55 13.22
N VAL A 61 27.13 31.99 14.43
CA VAL A 61 26.72 30.60 14.68
C VAL A 61 25.23 30.42 14.39
N ILE A 62 24.38 31.35 14.83
CA ILE A 62 22.95 31.31 14.52
C ILE A 62 22.72 31.45 13.01
N LEU A 63 23.38 32.41 12.35
CA LEU A 63 23.26 32.64 10.91
C LEU A 63 23.65 31.40 10.12
N PHE A 64 24.86 30.86 10.33
CA PHE A 64 25.34 29.69 9.62
C PHE A 64 24.60 28.43 10.02
N GLY A 65 24.16 28.29 11.28
CA GLY A 65 23.31 27.20 11.71
C GLY A 65 21.95 27.21 11.03
N ALA A 66 21.32 28.37 10.90
CA ALA A 66 20.06 28.53 10.17
C ALA A 66 20.23 28.24 8.67
N VAL A 67 21.31 28.74 8.05
CA VAL A 67 21.63 28.46 6.65
C VAL A 67 21.92 26.97 6.45
N ALA A 68 22.75 26.35 7.29
CA ALA A 68 23.07 24.94 7.22
C ALA A 68 21.83 24.07 7.45
N LEU A 69 20.96 24.43 8.38
CA LEU A 69 19.68 23.75 8.62
C LEU A 69 18.73 23.91 7.42
N TRP A 70 18.67 25.11 6.85
CA TRP A 70 17.85 25.38 5.66
C TRP A 70 18.38 24.58 4.46
N VAL A 71 19.68 24.60 4.20
CA VAL A 71 20.32 23.77 3.17
C VAL A 71 20.08 22.30 3.44
N TYR A 72 20.24 21.84 4.67
CA TYR A 72 20.00 20.45 5.06
C TYR A 72 18.54 20.04 4.76
N ARG A 73 17.58 20.92 5.03
CA ARG A 73 16.16 20.68 4.79
C ARG A 73 15.78 20.78 3.30
N GLU A 74 16.38 21.72 2.57
CA GLU A 74 16.03 22.02 1.17
C GLU A 74 16.73 21.07 0.20
N PHE A 75 18.02 20.80 0.42
CA PHE A 75 18.80 19.96 -0.49
C PHE A 75 18.64 18.48 -0.24
N ASP A 76 17.85 18.09 0.76
CA ASP A 76 17.54 16.72 1.16
C ASP A 76 18.65 15.78 0.69
N PHE A 77 19.85 15.90 1.30
CA PHE A 77 20.99 15.03 1.00
C PHE A 77 20.67 13.56 1.40
N TYR A 78 19.44 13.33 1.89
CA TYR A 78 18.76 12.07 2.18
C TYR A 78 17.46 11.84 1.37
N GLY A 79 17.13 12.69 0.41
CA GLY A 79 15.98 12.62 -0.50
C GLY A 79 16.14 11.60 -1.61
N GLY A 80 17.07 10.66 -1.44
CA GLY A 80 17.22 9.47 -2.26
C GLY A 80 16.87 8.17 -1.54
N LYS A 81 16.72 8.16 -0.21
CA LYS A 81 16.48 6.94 0.57
C LYS A 81 15.81 7.26 1.90
N GLY A 82 14.47 7.29 1.95
CA GLY A 82 13.78 7.19 3.23
C GLY A 82 12.81 8.30 3.61
N THR A 83 12.25 9.05 2.65
CA THR A 83 10.79 9.10 2.73
C THR A 83 10.36 7.66 2.50
N ALA A 84 10.11 6.92 3.58
CA ALA A 84 8.94 6.06 3.61
C ALA A 84 7.74 6.98 3.41
N LYS A 85 7.66 7.56 2.21
CA LYS A 85 6.41 7.86 1.57
C LYS A 85 5.91 6.44 1.46
N THR A 86 5.03 6.07 2.38
CA THR A 86 4.03 5.05 2.07
C THR A 86 3.71 5.32 0.61
N SER A 87 4.09 4.41 -0.30
CA SER A 87 3.62 4.51 -1.68
C SER A 87 2.15 4.79 -1.52
N ASP A 88 1.75 6.04 -1.80
CA ASP A 88 0.47 6.57 -1.34
C ASP A 88 -0.54 5.51 -1.75
N SER A 89 -1.37 5.01 -0.83
CA SER A 89 -2.20 3.83 -1.09
C SER A 89 -2.95 3.98 -2.42
N ASP A 90 -3.30 5.21 -2.82
CA ASP A 90 -3.81 5.59 -4.14
C ASP A 90 -3.02 5.04 -5.35
N SER A 91 -1.69 4.91 -5.26
CA SER A 91 -0.81 4.36 -6.30
C SER A 91 -0.96 2.86 -6.52
N LEU A 92 -1.53 2.13 -5.55
CA LEU A 92 -1.79 0.69 -5.69
C LEU A 92 -3.10 0.42 -6.44
N LYS A 93 -3.97 1.42 -6.59
CA LYS A 93 -5.25 1.25 -7.31
C LYS A 93 -4.99 0.92 -8.79
N GLY A 94 -5.61 -0.16 -9.26
CA GLY A 94 -5.44 -0.65 -10.63
C GLY A 94 -4.16 -1.44 -10.86
N GLN A 95 -3.33 -1.69 -9.83
CA GLN A 95 -2.22 -2.63 -9.96
C GLN A 95 -2.71 -4.07 -10.04
N ILE A 96 -1.92 -4.88 -10.75
CA ILE A 96 -2.16 -6.31 -10.94
C ILE A 96 -1.32 -7.09 -9.93
N GLY A 97 -1.89 -8.17 -9.44
CA GLY A 97 -1.21 -9.10 -8.55
C GLY A 97 -1.70 -10.53 -8.71
N ARG A 98 -1.13 -11.41 -7.92
CA ARG A 98 -1.49 -12.83 -7.86
C ARG A 98 -1.87 -13.24 -6.46
N VAL A 99 -2.96 -14.00 -6.34
CA VAL A 99 -3.39 -14.56 -5.05
C VAL A 99 -2.37 -15.58 -4.56
N THR A 100 -1.86 -15.36 -3.34
CA THR A 100 -0.96 -16.30 -2.65
C THR A 100 -1.69 -17.13 -1.61
N GLU A 101 -2.79 -16.62 -1.05
CA GLU A 101 -3.69 -17.33 -0.16
C GLU A 101 -5.13 -16.98 -0.55
N ARG A 102 -6.02 -17.99 -0.62
CA ARG A 102 -7.42 -17.82 -1.03
C ARG A 102 -8.04 -16.57 -0.41
N VAL A 103 -8.57 -15.69 -1.25
CA VAL A 103 -9.18 -14.43 -0.82
C VAL A 103 -10.67 -14.61 -0.63
N THR A 104 -11.17 -14.08 0.47
CA THR A 104 -12.57 -14.06 0.87
C THR A 104 -12.96 -12.62 1.23
N ALA A 105 -14.23 -12.39 1.59
CA ALA A 105 -14.68 -11.08 2.06
C ALA A 105 -13.93 -10.59 3.33
N THR A 106 -13.33 -11.48 4.11
CA THR A 106 -12.73 -11.15 5.41
C THR A 106 -11.22 -11.34 5.49
N ASP A 107 -10.66 -12.26 4.71
CA ASP A 107 -9.26 -12.68 4.82
C ASP A 107 -8.70 -13.15 3.46
N GLY A 108 -7.38 -13.16 3.35
CA GLY A 108 -6.65 -13.57 2.13
C GLY A 108 -5.36 -12.79 1.94
N GLN A 109 -4.55 -13.23 0.98
CA GLN A 109 -3.27 -12.58 0.67
C GLN A 109 -3.00 -12.56 -0.84
N VAL A 110 -2.47 -11.42 -1.29
CA VAL A 110 -2.06 -11.21 -2.68
C VAL A 110 -0.62 -10.70 -2.72
N LYS A 111 0.06 -11.05 -3.79
CA LYS A 111 1.36 -10.51 -4.14
C LYS A 111 1.20 -9.55 -5.33
N LEU A 112 1.48 -8.27 -5.11
CA LEU A 112 1.48 -7.27 -6.19
C LEU A 112 2.81 -7.30 -6.95
N GLU A 113 2.77 -7.03 -8.26
CA GLU A 113 3.98 -6.98 -9.09
C GLU A 113 4.87 -5.78 -8.75
N ASP A 114 4.27 -4.64 -8.39
CA ASP A 114 4.95 -3.39 -8.04
C ASP A 114 4.57 -2.89 -6.62
N GLY A 115 4.60 -3.82 -5.66
CA GLY A 115 4.25 -3.59 -4.25
C GLY A 115 5.37 -2.98 -3.38
N GLY A 116 6.49 -2.58 -3.97
CA GLY A 116 7.62 -2.00 -3.25
C GLY A 116 8.42 -3.01 -2.41
N PHE A 117 8.80 -2.64 -1.19
CA PHE A 117 9.72 -3.43 -0.35
C PHE A 117 9.10 -4.74 0.18
N ASN A 118 7.80 -4.73 0.46
CA ASN A 118 7.05 -5.93 0.79
C ASN A 118 5.88 -6.07 -0.20
N PRO A 119 5.98 -6.95 -1.21
CA PRO A 119 4.94 -7.09 -2.22
C PRO A 119 3.72 -7.89 -1.72
N PHE A 120 3.72 -8.38 -0.48
CA PHE A 120 2.62 -9.19 0.08
C PHE A 120 1.66 -8.33 0.90
N PHE A 121 0.41 -8.29 0.46
CA PHE A 121 -0.66 -7.51 1.07
C PHE A 121 -1.80 -8.44 1.50
N GLN A 122 -2.46 -8.09 2.60
CA GLN A 122 -3.74 -8.73 2.91
C GLN A 122 -4.79 -8.25 1.92
N ALA A 123 -5.70 -9.13 1.55
CA ALA A 123 -6.70 -8.84 0.54
C ALA A 123 -8.09 -9.26 1.01
N ARG A 124 -9.09 -8.54 0.52
CA ARG A 124 -10.50 -8.91 0.60
C ARG A 124 -11.08 -8.93 -0.79
N ALA A 125 -11.86 -9.97 -1.08
CA ALA A 125 -12.60 -10.07 -2.32
C ALA A 125 -13.67 -8.97 -2.35
N PHE A 126 -13.85 -8.36 -3.51
CA PHE A 126 -14.92 -7.38 -3.72
C PHE A 126 -16.29 -8.07 -3.73
N ASP A 127 -16.41 -9.16 -4.51
CA ASP A 127 -17.60 -10.00 -4.58
C ASP A 127 -17.29 -11.45 -4.15
N ASP A 128 -16.95 -12.33 -5.09
CA ASP A 128 -16.83 -13.76 -4.84
C ASP A 128 -15.45 -14.19 -4.33
N PRO A 129 -15.36 -15.31 -3.56
CA PRO A 129 -14.08 -15.81 -3.08
C PRO A 129 -13.13 -16.21 -4.22
N ILE A 130 -11.93 -15.63 -4.23
CA ILE A 130 -10.94 -15.81 -5.28
C ILE A 130 -9.95 -16.91 -4.90
N PRO A 131 -9.77 -17.98 -5.72
CA PRO A 131 -8.87 -19.07 -5.39
C PRO A 131 -7.39 -18.67 -5.44
N GLU A 132 -6.54 -19.46 -4.78
CA GLU A 132 -5.09 -19.30 -4.83
C GLU A 132 -4.57 -19.41 -6.27
N GLY A 133 -3.59 -18.57 -6.61
CA GLY A 133 -2.97 -18.55 -7.93
C GLY A 133 -3.68 -17.68 -8.97
N SER A 134 -4.90 -17.22 -8.69
CA SER A 134 -5.67 -16.35 -9.59
C SER A 134 -5.04 -14.97 -9.76
N GLU A 135 -5.27 -14.35 -10.91
CA GLU A 135 -4.84 -12.98 -11.19
C GLU A 135 -5.92 -11.99 -10.74
N VAL A 136 -5.49 -10.92 -10.08
CA VAL A 136 -6.39 -9.96 -9.45
C VAL A 136 -5.96 -8.53 -9.73
N ILE A 137 -6.94 -7.62 -9.67
CA ILE A 137 -6.73 -6.18 -9.76
C ILE A 137 -7.17 -5.49 -8.47
N VAL A 138 -6.41 -4.48 -8.05
CA VAL A 138 -6.77 -3.67 -6.87
C VAL A 138 -7.87 -2.67 -7.23
N VAL A 139 -9.06 -2.87 -6.68
CA VAL A 139 -10.22 -1.99 -6.88
C VAL A 139 -10.20 -0.82 -5.90
N ASP A 140 -9.86 -1.11 -4.64
CA ASP A 140 -9.69 -0.11 -3.59
C ASP A 140 -8.43 -0.43 -2.78
N PRO A 141 -7.42 0.47 -2.77
CA PRO A 141 -6.23 0.27 -1.96
C PRO A 141 -6.47 0.45 -0.46
N GLY A 142 -7.68 0.89 -0.04
CA GLY A 142 -8.07 0.97 1.35
C GLY A 142 -7.17 1.90 2.19
N GLY A 143 -7.05 1.57 3.48
CA GLY A 143 -6.16 2.25 4.42
C GLY A 143 -5.34 1.25 5.22
N GLY A 144 -4.03 1.19 5.00
CA GLY A 144 -3.11 0.26 5.66
C GLY A 144 -2.60 -0.84 4.72
N ASN A 145 -2.49 -2.08 5.20
CA ASN A 145 -1.97 -3.25 4.45
C ASN A 145 -3.06 -4.19 3.92
N VAL A 146 -4.32 -3.72 3.89
CA VAL A 146 -5.47 -4.51 3.44
C VAL A 146 -6.05 -3.87 2.20
N LEU A 147 -6.02 -4.60 1.09
CA LEU A 147 -6.51 -4.17 -0.21
C LEU A 147 -7.85 -4.83 -0.49
N THR A 148 -8.73 -4.15 -1.22
CA THR A 148 -9.88 -4.79 -1.85
C THR A 148 -9.54 -5.09 -3.30
N VAL A 149 -9.67 -6.35 -3.66
CA VAL A 149 -9.26 -6.89 -4.97
C VAL A 149 -10.42 -7.63 -5.61
N ASP A 150 -10.36 -7.70 -6.93
CA ASP A 150 -11.35 -8.38 -7.74
C ASP A 150 -10.67 -9.29 -8.78
N SER A 151 -11.35 -10.36 -9.18
CA SER A 151 -10.81 -11.40 -10.06
C SER A 151 -10.78 -10.91 -11.50
N MET A 152 -9.62 -11.02 -12.17
CA MET A 152 -9.56 -10.69 -13.60
C MET A 152 -10.31 -11.68 -14.49
N GLU A 153 -10.47 -12.93 -14.05
CA GLU A 153 -11.17 -13.96 -14.82
C GLU A 153 -12.66 -13.61 -14.95
N GLU A 154 -13.24 -12.95 -13.94
CA GLU A 154 -14.65 -12.54 -13.92
C GLU A 154 -14.89 -11.27 -14.77
N PHE A 155 -13.91 -10.35 -14.85
CA PHE A 155 -13.96 -9.20 -15.77
C PHE A 155 -14.07 -9.61 -17.25
N ASP A 156 -13.49 -10.75 -17.64
CA ASP A 156 -13.58 -11.27 -19.00
C ASP A 156 -14.93 -11.95 -19.26
N GLU A 157 -15.48 -12.71 -18.31
CA GLU A 157 -16.81 -13.34 -18.42
C GLU A 157 -17.93 -12.29 -18.57
N ASP A 158 -17.91 -11.24 -17.75
CA ASP A 158 -18.92 -10.17 -17.75
C ASP A 158 -18.96 -9.33 -19.05
N ARG A 159 -17.81 -9.23 -19.74
CA ARG A 159 -17.70 -8.50 -21.01
C ARG A 159 -18.23 -9.33 -22.18
N ILE A 160 -17.98 -10.64 -22.16
CA ILE A 160 -18.43 -11.59 -23.18
C ILE A 160 -19.96 -11.71 -23.15
N ASP A 161 -20.57 -11.86 -21.98
CA ASP A 161 -22.02 -12.03 -21.83
C ASP A 161 -22.81 -10.78 -22.27
N ARG A 162 -22.26 -9.59 -22.03
CA ARG A 162 -22.86 -8.32 -22.51
C ARG A 162 -22.82 -8.17 -24.03
N GLU A 163 -21.80 -8.71 -24.69
CA GLU A 163 -21.71 -8.72 -26.15
C GLU A 163 -22.61 -9.79 -26.77
N LEU A 164 -22.70 -10.98 -26.18
CA LEU A 164 -23.62 -12.05 -26.60
C LEU A 164 -25.10 -11.64 -26.51
N ALA A 165 -25.49 -10.86 -25.50
CA ALA A 165 -26.85 -10.35 -25.36
C ALA A 165 -27.23 -9.31 -26.44
N ARG A 166 -26.26 -8.60 -27.01
CA ARG A 166 -26.50 -7.63 -28.10
C ARG A 166 -26.73 -8.33 -29.43
N ASP A 167 -25.97 -9.38 -29.72
CA ASP A 167 -26.17 -10.19 -30.93
C ASP A 167 -27.50 -10.95 -30.89
N SER A 168 -27.88 -11.46 -29.72
CA SER A 168 -29.19 -12.12 -29.50
C SER A 168 -30.39 -11.21 -29.79
N GLN A 169 -30.29 -9.92 -29.48
CA GLN A 169 -31.36 -8.93 -29.76
C GLN A 169 -31.36 -8.47 -31.23
N ALA A 170 -30.21 -8.47 -31.89
CA ALA A 170 -30.11 -8.18 -33.32
C ALA A 170 -30.72 -9.33 -34.17
N GLU A 171 -30.57 -10.58 -33.72
CA GLU A 171 -31.17 -11.74 -34.38
C GLU A 171 -32.68 -11.87 -34.13
N ALA A 172 -33.18 -11.47 -32.95
CA ALA A 172 -34.62 -11.50 -32.63
C ALA A 172 -35.45 -10.38 -33.31
N GLY A 173 -34.80 -9.36 -33.89
CA GLY A 173 -35.46 -8.24 -34.59
C GLY A 173 -35.79 -8.49 -36.06
N THR A 174 -35.48 -9.67 -36.60
CA THR A 174 -35.77 -10.03 -38.01
C THR A 174 -36.84 -11.11 -38.08
N GLN A 175 -38.08 -10.76 -37.72
CA GLN A 175 -39.27 -11.47 -38.18
C GLN A 175 -40.28 -10.39 -38.58
N ASP A 176 -40.56 -10.23 -39.89
CA ASP A 176 -41.89 -10.00 -40.47
C ASP A 176 -41.77 -9.51 -41.94
N ASP A 177 -41.98 -10.42 -42.90
CA ASP A 177 -42.59 -10.12 -44.21
C ASP A 177 -42.67 -11.40 -45.08
N GLY A 178 -43.87 -11.98 -45.25
CA GLY A 178 -44.13 -12.87 -46.39
C GLY A 178 -45.11 -14.05 -46.24
N ALA A 179 -46.41 -13.74 -46.25
CA ALA A 179 -47.49 -14.43 -47.00
C ALA A 179 -48.00 -15.86 -46.66
N GLU A 180 -49.27 -15.85 -46.22
CA GLU A 180 -50.45 -16.60 -46.73
C GLU A 180 -50.67 -18.12 -46.50
N THR A 181 -51.67 -18.38 -45.64
CA THR A 181 -52.87 -19.25 -45.77
C THR A 181 -52.75 -20.77 -45.93
N VAL A 182 -53.43 -21.53 -45.04
CA VAL A 182 -54.66 -22.35 -45.29
C VAL A 182 -54.82 -23.45 -44.21
N ASP A 183 -55.93 -23.33 -43.45
CA ASP A 183 -56.92 -24.30 -42.91
C ASP A 183 -56.62 -25.50 -41.97
N GLU A 184 -57.50 -25.59 -40.95
CA GLU A 184 -58.22 -26.77 -40.36
C GLU A 184 -57.38 -27.94 -39.79
N GLU A 185 -57.66 -28.63 -38.67
CA GLU A 185 -58.82 -28.96 -37.83
C GLU A 185 -58.23 -29.61 -36.53
N THR A 186 -58.68 -29.28 -35.32
CA THR A 186 -59.59 -30.08 -34.47
C THR A 186 -59.11 -31.47 -33.94
N ARG A 187 -59.01 -31.57 -32.59
CA ARG A 187 -59.27 -32.72 -31.67
C ARG A 187 -58.23 -33.84 -31.39
N SER A 188 -57.93 -33.92 -30.08
CA SER A 188 -58.10 -35.08 -29.16
C SER A 188 -57.04 -36.20 -29.05
N ALA A 189 -56.85 -36.59 -27.77
CA ALA A 189 -56.43 -37.89 -27.23
C ALA A 189 -54.96 -38.29 -27.47
N ASP A 190 -54.27 -39.04 -26.63
CA ASP A 190 -54.32 -39.57 -25.25
C ASP A 190 -52.90 -40.15 -25.05
N ASP A 191 -52.64 -40.85 -23.95
CA ASP A 191 -51.50 -41.78 -23.74
C ASP A 191 -50.15 -41.15 -23.33
N ASP A 192 -49.40 -41.67 -22.36
CA ASP A 192 -49.59 -42.79 -21.43
C ASP A 192 -48.55 -42.64 -20.31
N ALA A 193 -48.84 -43.33 -19.22
CA ALA A 193 -48.17 -43.48 -17.94
C ALA A 193 -46.64 -43.62 -17.94
N SER A 194 -46.05 -43.25 -16.80
CA SER A 194 -45.32 -44.24 -15.99
C SER A 194 -45.20 -43.83 -14.52
N VAL A 195 -45.64 -44.76 -13.68
CA VAL A 195 -45.54 -44.86 -12.23
C VAL A 195 -44.14 -45.32 -11.82
N SER A 196 -43.60 -44.79 -10.72
CA SER A 196 -42.78 -45.50 -9.72
C SER A 196 -42.53 -44.55 -8.54
N ASP A 197 -43.24 -44.70 -7.42
CA ASP A 197 -42.82 -45.46 -6.22
C ASP A 197 -41.54 -44.88 -5.59
N ALA A 198 -41.64 -44.17 -4.47
CA ALA A 198 -41.51 -44.70 -3.09
C ALA A 198 -40.03 -45.04 -2.77
N ASP A 199 -39.42 -44.76 -1.62
CA ASP A 199 -39.87 -44.49 -0.26
C ASP A 199 -38.60 -44.11 0.57
N THR A 200 -38.80 -43.63 1.79
CA THR A 200 -37.97 -43.92 2.98
C THR A 200 -36.80 -42.98 3.33
N THR A 201 -37.16 -41.96 4.11
CA THR A 201 -36.65 -41.63 5.46
C THR A 201 -35.56 -42.55 6.04
N SER A 202 -34.41 -41.99 6.46
CA SER A 202 -33.81 -42.44 7.73
C SER A 202 -32.96 -41.36 8.39
N GLN A 203 -33.31 -41.10 9.65
CA GLN A 203 -32.58 -40.34 10.65
C GLN A 203 -31.27 -41.05 11.00
N ASN A 204 -30.21 -40.30 11.36
CA ASN A 204 -29.50 -40.60 12.60
C ASN A 204 -28.67 -39.40 13.12
N SER A 205 -28.77 -39.24 14.44
CA SER A 205 -28.01 -38.41 15.37
C SER A 205 -26.52 -38.74 15.44
N ASP A 206 -25.67 -37.77 15.80
CA ASP A 206 -24.73 -37.99 16.92
C ASP A 206 -24.24 -36.68 17.56
N THR A 207 -24.00 -36.78 18.86
CA THR A 207 -23.70 -35.77 19.87
C THR A 207 -22.19 -35.65 20.05
N GLY A 208 -21.69 -34.46 20.40
CA GLY A 208 -20.27 -34.25 20.67
C GLY A 208 -20.02 -33.03 21.56
N GLU A 209 -20.40 -33.15 22.84
CA GLU A 209 -19.91 -32.29 23.93
C GLU A 209 -18.39 -32.46 24.09
N ARG A 210 -17.64 -31.35 24.21
CA ARG A 210 -16.41 -31.30 25.03
C ARG A 210 -16.22 -29.91 25.64
N ASP A 211 -16.16 -29.93 26.95
CA ASP A 211 -15.72 -28.87 27.86
C ASP A 211 -14.28 -28.46 27.58
N VAL A 212 -13.97 -27.17 27.75
CA VAL A 212 -12.59 -26.70 27.99
C VAL A 212 -12.60 -25.77 29.19
N GLU A 213 -11.83 -26.21 30.18
CA GLU A 213 -11.61 -25.62 31.48
C GLU A 213 -11.05 -24.19 31.44
N THR A 214 -11.42 -23.47 32.49
CA THR A 214 -10.86 -22.19 32.92
C THR A 214 -9.56 -22.45 33.66
N GLU A 215 -8.47 -21.78 33.30
CA GLU A 215 -7.31 -21.61 34.20
C GLU A 215 -6.95 -20.13 34.32
N GLU A 216 -6.96 -19.66 35.57
CA GLU A 216 -6.43 -18.39 36.04
C GLU A 216 -4.90 -18.34 35.94
N ALA A 217 -4.38 -17.17 35.60
CA ALA A 217 -3.13 -16.64 36.13
C ALA A 217 -3.36 -15.11 36.25
N GLY A 218 -3.24 -14.48 37.40
CA GLY A 218 -2.09 -14.55 38.31
C GLY A 218 -1.18 -13.37 37.99
#